data_AF-T2ARL3-F1
#
_entry.id   AF-T2ARL3-F1
#
_cell.length_a   1.000
_cell.length_b   1.000
_cell.length_c   1.000
_cell.angle_alpha   90.00
_cell.angle_beta   90.00
_cell.angle_gamma   90.00
#
_symmetry.space_group_name_H-M   'P 1'
#
loop_
_entity.id
_entity.type
_entity.pdbx_description
1 polymer ?
#
loop_
_entity_poly.entity_id
_entity_poly.type
_entity_poly.pdbx_seq_one_letter_code
_entity_poly.pdbx_strand_id
1 'polypeptide(L)'
;YVPRAVLVDLEPGTMDSIRSSRIGGLFRPDNFVFGQSGAGNNWAKGHYTEGAELVDSVMDVVRKEAENCDMLQGFQITHSLGGGTGAGMGTLLISKIREEYPDRMMATFSVMPSPKVSDTVVEPYNATLSVHQLVENSDETFCIDNEALYDICFRTLKLKSPSYDDLNQLVSLVMSGVTTCLRFPGQLNSDLRKLAVNMVPFPRLHFFMVGFAPLTAKGSQQYRAVTVPELTSQMFDAKNMMAASDPRQGRYLTVAAYFRGKLSMKEVEDQMQAVQTKNSSYFVEWIPNNVQTAHCDIPPHGMKMAVTFIGNNTAI
;
A
#
# COMPACT_ATOMS: atom_id res chain seq x y z
N TYR A 1 -6.53 -20.81 -11.71
CA TYR A 1 -6.33 -19.34 -11.76
C TYR A 1 -4.85 -19.07 -11.54
N VAL A 2 -4.25 -18.22 -12.37
CA VAL A 2 -2.83 -17.83 -12.27
C VAL A 2 -2.78 -16.34 -11.90
N PRO A 3 -1.95 -15.91 -10.95
CA PRO A 3 -1.80 -14.49 -10.63
C PRO A 3 -1.25 -13.71 -11.83
N ARG A 4 -1.88 -12.59 -12.17
CA ARG A 4 -1.34 -11.63 -13.13
C ARG A 4 -0.31 -10.75 -12.40
N ALA A 5 0.90 -11.29 -12.27
CA ALA A 5 2.01 -10.63 -11.60
C ALA A 5 3.26 -10.73 -12.47
N VAL A 6 4.08 -9.69 -12.44
CA VAL A 6 5.42 -9.65 -13.04
C VAL A 6 6.41 -9.46 -11.89
N LEU A 7 7.35 -10.38 -11.75
CA LEU A 7 8.34 -10.37 -10.68
C LEU A 7 9.66 -9.91 -11.25
N VAL A 8 10.19 -8.82 -10.70
CA VAL A 8 11.36 -8.13 -11.22
C VAL A 8 12.38 -7.92 -10.11
N ASP A 9 13.62 -8.31 -10.36
CA ASP A 9 14.76 -7.95 -9.52
C ASP A 9 16.05 -7.95 -10.35
N LEU A 10 17.04 -7.15 -9.95
CA LEU A 10 18.35 -7.13 -10.58
C LEU A 10 19.25 -8.27 -10.07
N GLU A 11 18.87 -8.90 -8.96
CA GLU A 11 19.53 -10.07 -8.39
C GLU A 11 18.69 -11.35 -8.57
N PRO A 12 19.31 -12.50 -8.87
CA PRO A 12 18.58 -13.76 -9.07
C PRO A 12 18.09 -14.40 -7.76
N GLY A 13 18.73 -14.11 -6.62
CA GLY A 13 18.51 -14.84 -5.37
C GLY A 13 17.10 -14.69 -4.76
N THR A 14 16.46 -13.55 -4.99
CA THR A 14 15.07 -13.30 -4.56
C THR A 14 14.08 -14.18 -5.35
N MET A 15 14.35 -14.43 -6.63
CA MET A 15 13.49 -15.27 -7.46
C MET A 15 13.51 -16.73 -7.01
N ASP A 16 14.66 -17.26 -6.63
CA ASP A 16 14.79 -18.63 -6.11
C ASP A 16 14.05 -18.78 -4.77
N SER A 17 14.10 -17.75 -3.93
CA SER A 17 13.36 -17.69 -2.67
C SER A 17 11.85 -17.72 -2.91
N ILE A 18 11.35 -17.00 -3.93
CA ILE A 18 9.93 -17.01 -4.28
C ILE A 18 9.51 -18.36 -4.90
N ARG A 19 10.32 -18.93 -5.80
CA ARG A 19 10.04 -20.22 -6.43
C ARG A 19 10.00 -21.37 -5.42
N SER A 20 10.87 -21.34 -4.42
CA SER A 20 10.91 -22.33 -3.33
C SER A 20 9.83 -22.11 -2.26
N SER A 21 9.14 -20.96 -2.28
CA SER A 21 8.04 -20.68 -1.36
C SER A 21 6.83 -21.59 -1.61
N ARG A 22 5.95 -21.70 -0.62
CA ARG A 22 4.72 -22.50 -0.70
C ARG A 22 3.79 -22.10 -1.85
N ILE A 23 3.89 -20.85 -2.32
CA ILE A 23 3.06 -20.27 -3.37
C ILE A 23 3.84 -20.09 -4.69
N GLY A 24 5.11 -20.46 -4.74
CA GLY A 24 5.98 -20.23 -5.91
C GLY A 24 5.42 -20.86 -7.20
N GLY A 25 4.82 -22.05 -7.10
CA GLY A 25 4.20 -22.74 -8.22
C GLY A 25 2.91 -22.09 -8.77
N LEU A 26 2.40 -21.04 -8.12
CA LEU A 26 1.24 -20.30 -8.65
C LEU A 26 1.63 -19.32 -9.75
N PHE A 27 2.85 -18.78 -9.72
CA PHE A 27 3.30 -17.74 -10.63
C PHE A 27 3.75 -18.34 -11.97
N ARG A 28 3.46 -17.63 -13.07
CA ARG A 28 3.91 -18.04 -14.40
C ARG A 28 5.44 -17.91 -14.49
N PRO A 29 6.19 -18.96 -14.87
CA PRO A 29 7.65 -18.89 -14.99
C PRO A 29 8.15 -17.79 -15.94
N ASP A 30 7.42 -17.53 -17.02
CA ASP A 30 7.72 -16.48 -18.01
C ASP A 30 7.65 -15.07 -17.43
N ASN A 31 6.98 -14.88 -16.29
CA ASN A 31 6.78 -13.57 -15.69
C ASN A 31 7.86 -13.21 -14.66
N PHE A 32 8.89 -14.06 -14.52
CA PHE A 32 10.07 -13.78 -13.73
C PHE A 32 11.15 -13.16 -14.62
N VAL A 33 11.43 -11.88 -14.41
CA VAL A 33 12.47 -11.15 -15.13
C VAL A 33 13.54 -10.76 -14.14
N PHE A 34 14.76 -11.24 -14.33
CA PHE A 34 15.84 -10.96 -13.38
C PHE A 34 17.18 -10.68 -14.06
N GLY A 35 17.96 -9.81 -13.43
CA GLY A 35 19.32 -9.49 -13.82
C GLY A 35 20.36 -10.46 -13.24
N GLN A 36 21.63 -10.20 -13.55
CA GLN A 36 22.77 -10.89 -12.95
C GLN A 36 23.57 -10.00 -11.99
N SER A 37 23.28 -8.70 -11.95
CA SER A 37 24.06 -7.67 -11.26
C SER A 37 23.13 -6.83 -10.40
N GLY A 38 23.33 -6.84 -9.08
CA GLY A 38 22.51 -6.05 -8.16
C GLY A 38 22.81 -4.55 -8.22
N ALA A 39 21.81 -3.73 -7.89
CA ALA A 39 21.99 -2.29 -7.82
C ALA A 39 22.84 -1.83 -6.60
N GLY A 40 23.06 -2.69 -5.60
CA GLY A 40 23.92 -2.41 -4.45
C GLY A 40 23.52 -1.14 -3.67
N ASN A 41 22.22 -0.97 -3.40
CA ASN A 41 21.64 0.21 -2.74
C ASN A 41 21.93 1.56 -3.44
N ASN A 42 22.18 1.55 -4.74
CA ASN A 42 22.38 2.75 -5.53
C ASN A 42 21.22 2.98 -6.50
N TRP A 43 20.43 4.03 -6.25
CA TRP A 43 19.31 4.41 -7.12
C TRP A 43 19.74 4.68 -8.56
N ALA A 44 20.87 5.34 -8.79
CA ALA A 44 21.33 5.68 -10.14
C ALA A 44 21.71 4.43 -10.95
N LYS A 45 22.23 3.38 -10.31
CA LYS A 45 22.47 2.09 -10.98
C LYS A 45 21.16 1.44 -11.41
N GLY A 46 20.18 1.43 -10.50
CA GLY A 46 18.84 0.91 -10.80
C GLY A 46 18.11 1.71 -11.89
N HIS A 47 18.32 3.02 -11.95
CA HIS A 47 17.55 3.90 -12.85
C HIS A 47 18.22 4.13 -14.21
N TYR A 48 19.55 4.21 -14.27
CA TYR A 48 20.27 4.60 -15.50
C TYR A 48 21.19 3.53 -16.07
N THR A 49 21.57 2.49 -15.32
CA THR A 49 22.51 1.46 -15.81
C THR A 49 21.86 0.08 -15.86
N GLU A 50 21.97 -0.71 -14.80
CA GLU A 50 21.58 -2.12 -14.76
C GLU A 50 20.06 -2.27 -14.96
N GLY A 51 19.27 -1.40 -14.34
CA GLY A 51 17.82 -1.44 -14.53
C GLY A 51 17.37 -0.93 -15.89
N ALA A 52 18.12 -0.04 -16.54
CA ALA A 52 17.83 0.41 -17.90
C ALA A 52 18.09 -0.68 -18.94
N GLU A 53 19.05 -1.59 -18.70
CA GLU A 53 19.27 -2.75 -19.56
C GLU A 53 18.15 -3.80 -19.41
N LEU A 54 17.59 -3.95 -18.21
CA LEU A 54 16.55 -4.96 -17.91
C LEU A 54 15.12 -4.47 -18.20
N VAL A 55 14.87 -3.15 -18.19
CA VAL A 55 13.49 -2.59 -18.26
C VAL A 55 12.74 -2.99 -19.52
N ASP A 56 13.41 -3.08 -20.68
CA ASP A 56 12.75 -3.45 -21.94
C ASP A 56 12.20 -4.88 -21.88
N SER A 57 12.94 -5.80 -21.28
CA SER A 57 12.50 -7.18 -21.06
C SER A 57 11.29 -7.24 -20.12
N VAL A 58 11.27 -6.40 -19.08
CA VAL A 58 10.11 -6.27 -18.19
C VAL A 58 8.90 -5.73 -18.93
N MET A 59 9.09 -4.68 -19.73
CA MET A 59 8.02 -4.04 -20.50
C MET A 59 7.40 -5.00 -21.51
N ASP A 60 8.17 -5.90 -22.14
CA ASP A 60 7.62 -6.94 -23.02
C ASP A 60 6.68 -7.91 -22.29
N VAL A 61 7.04 -8.32 -21.08
CA VAL A 61 6.16 -9.15 -20.24
C VAL A 61 4.92 -8.37 -19.81
N VAL A 62 5.08 -7.10 -19.43
CA VAL A 62 3.96 -6.21 -19.07
C VAL A 62 2.99 -6.04 -20.24
N ARG A 63 3.49 -5.84 -21.46
CA ARG A 63 2.69 -5.78 -22.71
C ARG A 63 1.91 -7.05 -22.93
N LYS A 64 2.57 -8.22 -22.85
CA LYS A 64 1.93 -9.52 -23.00
C LYS A 64 0.80 -9.71 -21.98
N GLU A 65 0.99 -9.30 -20.73
CA GLU A 65 -0.06 -9.38 -19.72
C GLU A 65 -1.18 -8.35 -19.94
N ALA A 66 -0.85 -7.14 -20.41
CA ALA A 66 -1.82 -6.10 -20.75
C ALA A 66 -2.73 -6.51 -21.92
N GLU A 67 -2.17 -7.09 -22.98
CA GLU A 67 -2.92 -7.60 -24.14
C GLU A 67 -3.86 -8.76 -23.78
N ASN A 68 -3.48 -9.55 -22.78
CA ASN A 68 -4.31 -10.63 -22.23
C ASN A 68 -5.44 -10.11 -21.31
N CYS A 69 -5.67 -8.80 -21.19
CA CYS A 69 -6.77 -8.21 -20.44
C CYS A 69 -7.86 -7.70 -21.39
N ASP A 70 -9.12 -8.07 -21.13
CA ASP A 70 -10.26 -7.48 -21.87
C ASP A 70 -10.35 -5.96 -21.62
N MET A 71 -10.19 -5.54 -20.36
CA MET A 71 -10.20 -4.13 -19.95
C MET A 71 -9.23 -3.89 -18.79
N LEU A 72 -8.02 -3.47 -19.13
CA LEU A 72 -7.00 -3.13 -18.15
C LEU A 72 -7.38 -1.85 -17.38
N GLN A 73 -7.49 -1.94 -16.05
CA GLN A 73 -7.78 -0.76 -15.22
C GLN A 73 -6.51 0.07 -14.95
N GLY A 74 -5.38 -0.60 -14.71
CA GLY A 74 -4.17 0.04 -14.23
C GLY A 74 -3.11 -0.95 -13.78
N PHE A 75 -2.06 -0.43 -13.16
CA PHE A 75 -0.91 -1.17 -12.65
C PHE A 75 -0.77 -0.94 -11.15
N GLN A 76 -0.36 -1.99 -10.43
CA GLN A 76 -0.03 -1.94 -9.02
C GLN A 76 1.44 -2.33 -8.85
N ILE A 77 2.24 -1.42 -8.31
CA ILE A 77 3.68 -1.63 -8.12
C ILE A 77 4.00 -1.67 -6.64
N THR A 78 4.66 -2.74 -6.20
CA THR A 78 5.14 -2.91 -4.82
C THR A 78 6.65 -2.79 -4.82
N HIS A 79 7.19 -1.76 -4.17
CA HIS A 79 8.63 -1.51 -4.14
C HIS A 79 9.09 -0.84 -2.85
N SER A 80 10.38 -0.89 -2.58
CA SER A 80 11.01 -0.12 -1.49
C SER A 80 11.69 1.12 -2.06
N LEU A 81 11.61 2.23 -1.34
CA LEU A 81 12.24 3.50 -1.74
C LEU A 81 13.68 3.64 -1.20
N GLY A 82 14.06 2.83 -0.22
CA GLY A 82 15.43 2.82 0.34
C GLY A 82 16.45 2.04 -0.50
N GLY A 83 16.01 1.05 -1.29
CA GLY A 83 16.90 0.18 -2.05
C GLY A 83 17.44 0.79 -3.34
N GLY A 84 18.27 0.04 -4.08
CA GLY A 84 18.73 0.43 -5.41
C GLY A 84 17.78 -0.02 -6.53
N THR A 85 17.40 -1.31 -6.51
CA THR A 85 16.51 -1.91 -7.51
C THR A 85 15.08 -1.39 -7.38
N GLY A 86 14.46 -1.59 -6.21
CA GLY A 86 13.07 -1.18 -5.97
C GLY A 86 12.86 0.32 -6.21
N ALA A 87 13.79 1.14 -5.74
CA ALA A 87 13.69 2.59 -5.85
C ALA A 87 14.04 3.08 -7.27
N GLY A 88 15.22 2.72 -7.77
CA GLY A 88 15.74 3.18 -9.07
C GLY A 88 15.01 2.55 -10.26
N MET A 89 15.05 1.22 -10.37
CA MET A 89 14.42 0.51 -11.47
C MET A 89 12.89 0.57 -11.38
N GLY A 90 12.32 0.52 -10.17
CA GLY A 90 10.88 0.66 -9.97
C GLY A 90 10.35 2.00 -10.48
N THR A 91 11.03 3.11 -10.20
CA THR A 91 10.64 4.43 -10.73
C THR A 91 10.86 4.59 -12.22
N LEU A 92 11.92 3.98 -12.78
CA LEU A 92 12.09 3.91 -14.24
C LEU A 92 10.92 3.17 -14.90
N LEU A 93 10.53 2.03 -14.34
CA LEU A 93 9.41 1.22 -14.84
C LEU A 93 8.09 1.99 -14.77
N ILE A 94 7.83 2.71 -13.66
CA ILE A 94 6.65 3.57 -13.52
C ILE A 94 6.59 4.61 -14.65
N SER A 95 7.71 5.29 -14.94
CA SER A 95 7.79 6.29 -16.01
C SER A 95 7.52 5.66 -17.38
N LYS A 96 8.16 4.52 -17.69
CA LYS A 96 7.95 3.79 -18.96
C LYS A 96 6.51 3.31 -19.14
N ILE A 97 5.89 2.80 -18.09
CA ILE A 97 4.47 2.42 -18.12
C ILE A 97 3.58 3.64 -18.32
N ARG A 98 3.90 4.79 -17.70
CA ARG A 98 3.12 6.02 -17.89
C ARG A 98 3.23 6.57 -19.31
N GLU A 99 4.40 6.44 -19.94
CA GLU A 99 4.61 6.80 -21.35
C GLU A 99 3.77 5.92 -22.30
N GLU A 100 3.74 4.61 -22.07
CA GLU A 100 3.06 3.65 -22.96
C GLU A 100 1.55 3.53 -22.67
N TYR A 101 1.14 3.70 -21.41
CA TYR A 101 -0.23 3.56 -20.93
C TYR A 101 -0.71 4.81 -20.17
N PRO A 102 -0.74 6.00 -20.81
CA PRO A 102 -1.04 7.27 -20.13
C PRO A 102 -2.43 7.35 -19.51
N ASP A 103 -3.41 6.65 -20.09
CA ASP A 103 -4.81 6.64 -19.64
C ASP A 103 -5.07 5.59 -18.54
N ARG A 104 -4.06 4.84 -18.09
CA ARG A 104 -4.22 3.77 -17.09
C ARG A 104 -3.80 4.25 -15.71
N MET A 105 -4.51 3.78 -14.68
CA MET A 105 -4.23 4.15 -13.30
C MET A 105 -2.89 3.54 -12.84
N MET A 106 -2.07 4.33 -12.16
CA MET A 106 -0.82 3.89 -11.56
C MET A 106 -0.89 3.99 -10.04
N ALA A 107 -0.96 2.84 -9.37
CA ALA A 107 -0.97 2.74 -7.91
C ALA A 107 0.33 2.11 -7.40
N THR A 108 0.95 2.71 -6.40
CA THR A 108 2.18 2.19 -5.79
C THR A 108 1.99 1.90 -4.31
N PHE A 109 2.54 0.77 -3.86
CA PHE A 109 2.74 0.45 -2.45
C PHE A 109 4.21 0.64 -2.16
N SER A 110 4.53 1.79 -1.57
CA SER A 110 5.89 2.29 -1.43
C SER A 110 6.35 2.15 0.02
N VAL A 111 7.34 1.28 0.25
CA VAL A 111 7.94 1.09 1.57
C VAL A 111 9.00 2.17 1.80
N MET A 112 8.72 3.04 2.77
CA MET A 112 9.60 4.11 3.22
C MET A 112 10.75 3.53 4.07
N PRO A 113 11.98 4.05 3.90
CA PRO A 113 13.12 3.63 4.71
C PRO A 113 12.97 4.11 6.16
N SER A 114 13.58 3.39 7.09
CA SER A 114 13.67 3.81 8.49
C SER A 114 15.04 3.45 9.08
N PRO A 115 15.69 4.40 9.78
CA PRO A 115 16.97 4.16 10.44
C PRO A 115 16.89 3.15 11.59
N LYS A 116 15.69 2.81 12.08
CA LYS A 116 15.50 1.78 13.11
C LYS A 116 15.52 0.36 12.55
N VAL A 117 15.28 0.21 11.25
CA VAL A 117 15.08 -1.09 10.58
C VAL A 117 16.22 -1.39 9.60
N SER A 118 16.92 -0.37 9.10
CA SER A 118 18.05 -0.52 8.18
C SER A 118 19.23 0.38 8.57
N ASP A 119 20.44 -0.16 8.49
CA ASP A 119 21.70 0.55 8.73
C ASP A 119 22.26 1.24 7.46
N THR A 120 21.52 1.20 6.35
CA THR A 120 22.00 1.73 5.07
C THR A 120 21.92 3.25 5.04
N VAL A 121 23.07 3.91 5.12
CA VAL A 121 23.16 5.40 5.16
C VAL A 121 22.72 6.11 3.88
N VAL A 122 22.60 5.39 2.76
CA VAL A 122 22.22 5.98 1.46
C VAL A 122 20.72 5.95 1.17
N GLU A 123 19.91 5.33 2.03
CA GLU A 123 18.45 5.25 1.86
C GLU A 123 17.76 6.61 1.70
N PRO A 124 18.13 7.68 2.45
CA PRO A 124 17.51 8.99 2.26
C PRO A 124 17.73 9.57 0.86
N TYR A 125 18.90 9.30 0.23
CA TYR A 125 19.17 9.73 -1.14
C TYR A 125 18.26 8.99 -2.12
N ASN A 126 18.19 7.67 -2.00
CA ASN A 126 17.36 6.82 -2.86
C ASN A 126 15.88 7.19 -2.75
N ALA A 127 15.39 7.44 -1.53
CA ALA A 127 14.01 7.82 -1.28
C ALA A 127 13.69 9.20 -1.86
N THR A 128 14.58 10.19 -1.67
CA THR A 128 14.38 11.54 -2.22
C THR A 128 14.28 11.53 -3.74
N LEU A 129 15.19 10.80 -4.40
CA LEU A 129 15.19 10.66 -5.87
C LEU A 129 13.93 9.93 -6.36
N SER A 130 13.47 8.92 -5.62
CA SER A 130 12.30 8.14 -6.00
C SER A 130 10.99 8.89 -5.79
N VAL A 131 10.86 9.62 -4.69
CA VAL A 131 9.68 10.45 -4.40
C VAL A 131 9.50 11.50 -5.50
N HIS A 132 10.59 12.11 -5.99
CA HIS A 132 10.50 13.04 -7.13
C HIS A 132 9.81 12.41 -8.34
N GLN A 133 10.16 11.16 -8.68
CA GLN A 133 9.53 10.42 -9.79
C GLN A 133 8.08 10.02 -9.48
N LEU A 134 7.78 9.64 -8.24
CA LEU A 134 6.43 9.24 -7.82
C LEU A 134 5.44 10.42 -7.88
N VAL A 135 5.88 11.62 -7.48
CA VAL A 135 5.07 12.85 -7.50
C VAL A 135 4.53 13.17 -8.91
N GLU A 136 5.24 12.79 -9.96
CA GLU A 136 4.86 13.11 -11.34
C GLU A 136 4.19 11.94 -12.07
N ASN A 137 4.60 10.70 -11.77
CA ASN A 137 4.21 9.54 -12.57
C ASN A 137 3.24 8.57 -11.89
N SER A 138 2.96 8.73 -10.59
CA SER A 138 1.96 7.92 -9.88
C SER A 138 0.65 8.68 -9.68
N ASP A 139 -0.48 7.97 -9.76
CA ASP A 139 -1.80 8.55 -9.47
C ASP A 139 -2.19 8.31 -8.00
N GLU A 140 -1.71 7.23 -7.39
CA GLU A 140 -1.94 6.86 -5.99
C GLU A 140 -0.66 6.24 -5.40
N THR A 141 -0.19 6.75 -4.25
CA THR A 141 0.94 6.16 -3.53
C THR A 141 0.56 5.86 -2.08
N PHE A 142 0.49 4.58 -1.74
CA PHE A 142 0.26 4.09 -0.38
C PHE A 142 1.61 4.02 0.34
N CYS A 143 1.82 4.95 1.27
CA CYS A 143 3.06 5.04 2.04
C CYS A 143 3.02 4.05 3.20
N ILE A 144 4.01 3.16 3.21
CA ILE A 144 4.18 2.13 4.23
C ILE A 144 5.52 2.37 4.89
N ASP A 145 5.53 2.68 6.18
CA ASP A 145 6.75 2.99 6.92
C ASP A 145 7.16 1.81 7.80
N ASN A 146 8.38 1.33 7.58
CA ASN A 146 8.97 0.26 8.37
C ASN A 146 9.08 0.62 9.86
N GLU A 147 9.28 1.89 10.20
CA GLU A 147 9.29 2.37 11.59
C GLU A 147 7.93 2.16 12.26
N ALA A 148 6.88 2.61 11.59
CA ALA A 148 5.52 2.53 12.09
C ALA A 148 5.08 1.06 12.23
N LEU A 149 5.40 0.23 11.23
CA LEU A 149 5.14 -1.21 11.28
C LEU A 149 5.89 -1.88 12.45
N TYR A 150 7.16 -1.54 12.66
CA TYR A 150 7.96 -2.08 13.76
C TYR A 150 7.37 -1.67 15.12
N ASP A 151 7.00 -0.40 15.29
CA ASP A 151 6.37 0.11 16.50
C ASP A 151 5.01 -0.56 16.77
N ILE A 152 4.20 -0.82 15.74
CA ILE A 152 2.95 -1.59 15.87
C ILE A 152 3.23 -3.02 16.34
N CYS A 153 4.16 -3.72 15.70
CA CYS A 153 4.53 -5.09 16.05
C CYS A 153 5.05 -5.19 17.51
N PHE A 154 5.92 -4.27 17.90
CA PHE A 154 6.53 -4.27 19.22
C PHE A 154 5.55 -3.81 20.32
N ARG A 155 4.88 -2.67 20.12
CA ARG A 155 4.06 -2.03 21.16
C ARG A 155 2.64 -2.58 21.22
N THR A 156 2.00 -2.80 20.06
CA THR A 156 0.58 -3.19 19.97
C THR A 156 0.43 -4.71 19.94
N LEU A 157 1.21 -5.40 19.10
CA LEU A 157 1.16 -6.87 19.01
C LEU A 157 1.99 -7.60 20.08
N LYS A 158 2.80 -6.85 20.85
CA LYS A 158 3.66 -7.36 21.95
C LYS A 158 4.67 -8.41 21.49
N LEU A 159 5.20 -8.27 20.27
CA LEU A 159 6.28 -9.11 19.75
C LEU A 159 7.62 -8.58 20.28
N LYS A 160 8.41 -9.44 20.95
CA LYS A 160 9.69 -9.04 21.54
C LYS A 160 10.77 -8.69 20.50
N SER A 161 10.76 -9.38 19.36
CA SER A 161 11.71 -9.21 18.26
C SER A 161 10.96 -9.34 16.92
N PRO A 162 10.33 -8.26 16.42
CA PRO A 162 9.64 -8.27 15.13
C PRO A 162 10.59 -8.65 13.99
N SER A 163 10.19 -9.60 13.16
CA SER A 163 10.90 -9.99 11.94
C SER A 163 10.26 -9.35 10.70
N TYR A 164 10.96 -9.39 9.55
CA TYR A 164 10.37 -8.94 8.28
C TYR A 164 9.10 -9.73 7.92
N ASP A 165 8.98 -11.00 8.31
CA ASP A 165 7.77 -11.78 8.11
C ASP A 165 6.57 -11.19 8.87
N ASP A 166 6.78 -10.67 10.09
CA ASP A 166 5.73 -10.03 10.87
C ASP A 166 5.32 -8.68 10.27
N LEU A 167 6.28 -7.89 9.79
CA LEU A 167 6.02 -6.63 9.09
C LEU A 167 5.25 -6.87 7.78
N ASN A 168 5.71 -7.84 6.98
CA ASN A 168 5.08 -8.19 5.70
C ASN A 168 3.67 -8.75 5.89
N GLN A 169 3.38 -9.44 7.00
CA GLN A 169 2.01 -9.84 7.34
C GLN A 169 1.09 -8.61 7.48
N LEU A 170 1.53 -7.56 8.19
CA LEU A 170 0.75 -6.32 8.31
C LEU A 170 0.54 -5.64 6.96
N VAL A 171 1.60 -5.51 6.16
CA VAL A 171 1.53 -4.94 4.81
C VAL A 171 0.53 -5.71 3.94
N SER A 172 0.58 -7.04 3.99
CA SER A 172 -0.33 -7.89 3.21
C SER A 172 -1.81 -7.71 3.61
N LEU A 173 -2.09 -7.46 4.90
CA LEU A 173 -3.45 -7.19 5.38
C LEU A 173 -3.98 -5.86 4.85
N VAL A 174 -3.14 -4.82 4.83
CA VAL A 174 -3.50 -3.52 4.26
C VAL A 174 -3.69 -3.61 2.77
N MET A 175 -2.75 -4.20 2.04
CA MET A 175 -2.88 -4.37 0.60
C MET A 175 -4.14 -5.17 0.23
N SER A 176 -4.44 -6.24 0.99
CA SER A 176 -5.69 -6.99 0.85
C SER A 176 -6.91 -6.11 1.12
N GLY A 177 -6.84 -5.26 2.14
CA GLY A 177 -7.86 -4.28 2.51
C GLY A 177 -8.14 -3.25 1.42
N VAL A 178 -7.12 -2.51 0.99
CA VAL A 178 -7.18 -1.49 -0.07
C VAL A 178 -7.73 -2.08 -1.37
N THR A 179 -7.29 -3.28 -1.75
CA THR A 179 -7.74 -3.95 -2.98
C THR A 179 -9.06 -4.71 -2.83
N THR A 180 -9.74 -4.63 -1.67
CA THR A 180 -11.00 -5.38 -1.44
C THR A 180 -12.07 -4.99 -2.44
N CYS A 181 -12.28 -3.69 -2.68
CA CYS A 181 -13.30 -3.21 -3.62
C CYS A 181 -13.01 -3.53 -5.09
N LEU A 182 -11.77 -3.91 -5.41
CA LEU A 182 -11.40 -4.36 -6.76
C LEU A 182 -11.66 -5.85 -6.95
N ARG A 183 -11.64 -6.64 -5.87
CA ARG A 183 -11.67 -8.11 -5.91
C ARG A 183 -13.04 -8.69 -5.58
N PHE A 184 -13.85 -7.97 -4.80
CA PHE A 184 -15.16 -8.40 -4.38
C PHE A 184 -16.23 -7.41 -4.85
N PRO A 185 -17.43 -7.90 -5.18
CA PRO A 185 -18.53 -7.03 -5.54
C PRO A 185 -18.89 -6.13 -4.35
N GLY A 186 -18.96 -4.82 -4.60
CA GLY A 186 -19.29 -3.81 -3.61
C GLY A 186 -19.88 -2.56 -4.27
N GLN A 187 -20.61 -1.75 -3.50
CA GLN A 187 -21.34 -0.59 -4.02
C GLN A 187 -20.45 0.65 -4.21
N LEU A 188 -19.38 0.82 -3.42
CA LEU A 188 -18.53 2.02 -3.40
C LEU A 188 -17.05 1.71 -3.75
N ASN A 189 -16.41 2.62 -4.50
CA ASN A 189 -15.01 2.53 -4.95
C ASN A 189 -14.65 1.23 -5.70
N SER A 190 -15.53 0.82 -6.62
CA SER A 190 -15.44 -0.41 -7.43
C SER A 190 -14.24 -0.47 -8.39
N ASP A 191 -13.51 0.62 -8.59
CA ASP A 191 -12.39 0.72 -9.51
C ASP A 191 -11.32 1.69 -8.98
N LEU A 192 -10.08 1.52 -9.45
CA LEU A 192 -8.93 2.35 -9.05
C LEU A 192 -9.14 3.83 -9.40
N ARG A 193 -9.87 4.14 -10.48
CA ARG A 193 -10.08 5.51 -10.92
C ARG A 193 -11.01 6.27 -9.98
N LYS A 194 -12.09 5.64 -9.51
CA LYS A 194 -13.02 6.19 -8.52
C LYS A 194 -12.32 6.42 -7.20
N LEU A 195 -11.42 5.52 -6.78
CA LEU A 195 -10.61 5.73 -5.60
C LEU A 195 -9.78 7.02 -5.73
N ALA A 196 -9.05 7.18 -6.84
CA ALA A 196 -8.23 8.36 -7.08
C ALA A 196 -9.05 9.64 -7.14
N VAL A 197 -10.17 9.65 -7.86
CA VAL A 197 -11.07 10.82 -7.98
C VAL A 197 -11.60 11.26 -6.61
N ASN A 198 -11.88 10.30 -5.73
CA ASN A 198 -12.41 10.58 -4.40
C ASN A 198 -11.33 10.97 -3.38
N MET A 199 -10.12 10.46 -3.54
CA MET A 199 -9.05 10.60 -2.55
C MET A 199 -8.00 11.66 -2.90
N VAL A 200 -7.85 12.03 -4.16
CA VAL A 200 -6.81 12.95 -4.64
C VAL A 200 -7.44 14.27 -5.08
N PRO A 201 -7.58 15.26 -4.17
CA PRO A 201 -8.13 16.57 -4.54
C PRO A 201 -7.17 17.38 -5.43
N PHE A 202 -5.86 17.15 -5.29
CA PHE A 202 -4.82 17.82 -6.08
C PHE A 202 -3.84 16.80 -6.64
N PRO A 203 -3.46 16.89 -7.92
CA PRO A 203 -2.68 15.83 -8.59
C PRO A 203 -1.37 15.44 -7.91
N ARG A 204 -0.69 16.37 -7.20
CA ARG A 204 0.58 16.09 -6.50
C ARG A 204 0.40 15.59 -5.06
N LEU A 205 -0.82 15.70 -4.51
CA LEU A 205 -1.14 15.29 -3.14
C LEU A 205 -1.84 13.93 -3.17
N HIS A 206 -1.14 12.92 -3.68
CA HIS A 206 -1.64 11.54 -3.83
C HIS A 206 -0.91 10.53 -2.93
N PHE A 207 -0.22 11.02 -1.90
CA PHE A 207 0.44 10.18 -0.90
C PHE A 207 -0.52 9.89 0.25
N PHE A 208 -0.80 8.61 0.48
CA PHE A 208 -1.78 8.16 1.45
C PHE A 208 -1.12 7.54 2.67
N MET A 209 -1.59 7.94 3.84
CA MET A 209 -1.38 7.21 5.09
C MET A 209 -2.34 6.03 5.12
N VAL A 210 -1.83 4.82 5.35
CA VAL A 210 -2.67 3.63 5.46
C VAL A 210 -2.71 3.09 6.88
N GLY A 211 -3.80 2.43 7.23
CA GLY A 211 -4.00 1.83 8.55
C GLY A 211 -4.88 0.60 8.49
N PHE A 212 -4.81 -0.21 9.55
CA PHE A 212 -5.64 -1.42 9.68
C PHE A 212 -6.13 -1.58 11.11
N ALA A 213 -7.37 -2.04 11.25
CA ALA A 213 -7.90 -2.51 12.52
C ALA A 213 -8.77 -3.75 12.27
N PRO A 214 -8.84 -4.70 13.22
CA PRO A 214 -8.25 -4.64 14.56
C PRO A 214 -6.77 -5.06 14.57
N LEU A 215 -5.96 -4.36 15.38
CA LEU A 215 -4.60 -4.78 15.72
C LEU A 215 -4.61 -5.34 17.14
N THR A 216 -4.58 -6.66 17.25
CA THR A 216 -4.67 -7.37 18.53
C THR A 216 -3.59 -8.42 18.65
N ALA A 217 -2.87 -8.43 19.76
CA ALA A 217 -1.93 -9.49 20.11
C ALA A 217 -2.63 -10.86 20.15
N LYS A 218 -1.94 -11.93 19.73
CA LYS A 218 -2.48 -13.30 19.67
C LYS A 218 -3.10 -13.77 20.99
N GLY A 219 -2.51 -13.40 22.13
CA GLY A 219 -3.04 -13.75 23.46
C GLY A 219 -4.30 -13.00 23.90
N SER A 220 -4.60 -11.85 23.28
CA SER A 220 -5.74 -11.00 23.63
C SER A 220 -6.93 -11.14 22.66
N GLN A 221 -6.77 -11.86 21.54
CA GLN A 221 -7.81 -12.03 20.52
C GLN A 221 -9.09 -12.67 21.06
N GLN A 222 -8.99 -13.62 21.99
CA GLN A 222 -10.16 -14.32 22.55
C GLN A 222 -11.00 -13.45 23.50
N TYR A 223 -10.41 -12.42 24.08
CA TYR A 223 -11.06 -11.58 25.10
C TYR A 223 -11.63 -10.28 24.56
N ARG A 224 -11.30 -9.91 23.31
CA ARG A 224 -11.68 -8.62 22.73
C ARG A 224 -12.90 -8.76 21.82
N ALA A 225 -14.00 -8.11 22.21
CA ALA A 225 -15.19 -8.03 21.38
C ALA A 225 -15.00 -6.97 20.29
N VAL A 226 -14.64 -7.40 19.08
CA VAL A 226 -14.50 -6.50 17.92
C VAL A 226 -15.89 -5.95 17.56
N THR A 227 -16.09 -4.64 17.69
CA THR A 227 -17.33 -3.91 17.34
C THR A 227 -17.05 -2.76 16.38
N VAL A 228 -18.06 -2.26 15.67
CA VAL A 228 -17.90 -1.13 14.73
C VAL A 228 -17.36 0.14 15.40
N PRO A 229 -17.85 0.57 16.59
CA PRO A 229 -17.28 1.73 17.29
C PRO A 229 -15.82 1.53 17.67
N GLU A 230 -15.44 0.32 18.09
CA GLU A 230 -14.06 0.02 18.47
C GLU A 230 -13.11 0.02 17.26
N LEU A 231 -13.54 -0.57 16.14
CA LEU A 231 -12.81 -0.53 14.88
C LEU A 231 -12.61 0.92 14.42
N THR A 232 -13.68 1.71 14.45
CA THR A 232 -13.65 3.13 14.06
C THR A 232 -12.72 3.95 14.96
N SER A 233 -12.76 3.71 16.28
CA SER A 233 -11.86 4.39 17.21
C SER A 233 -10.40 4.00 17.02
N GLN A 234 -10.10 2.72 16.75
CA GLN A 234 -8.74 2.27 16.46
C GLN A 234 -8.23 2.85 15.14
N MET A 235 -9.12 2.99 14.16
CA MET A 235 -8.78 3.49 12.84
C MET A 235 -8.17 4.89 12.87
N PHE A 236 -8.66 5.78 13.74
CA PHE A 236 -8.14 7.15 13.88
C PHE A 236 -7.09 7.30 15.00
N ASP A 237 -6.62 6.20 15.59
CA ASP A 237 -5.52 6.25 16.54
C ASP A 237 -4.18 6.36 15.80
N ALA A 238 -3.35 7.34 16.17
CA ALA A 238 -2.03 7.56 15.57
C ALA A 238 -1.14 6.32 15.68
N LYS A 239 -1.35 5.49 16.72
CA LYS A 239 -0.58 4.26 16.95
C LYS A 239 -0.87 3.13 15.95
N ASN A 240 -1.97 3.22 15.20
CA ASN A 240 -2.38 2.21 14.23
C ASN A 240 -2.12 2.66 12.77
N MET A 241 -1.53 3.84 12.60
CA MET A 241 -1.07 4.32 11.30
C MET A 241 0.18 3.55 10.90
N MET A 242 0.24 3.13 9.64
CA MET A 242 1.41 2.48 9.07
C MET A 242 2.35 3.46 8.37
N ALA A 243 2.14 4.76 8.54
CA ALA A 243 3.10 5.81 8.22
C ALA A 243 3.54 6.46 9.54
N ALA A 244 4.83 6.77 9.72
CA ALA A 244 5.35 7.34 10.98
C ALA A 244 5.05 8.85 11.11
N SER A 245 3.79 9.22 10.93
CA SER A 245 3.27 10.57 11.11
C SER A 245 2.09 10.56 12.07
N ASP A 246 1.99 11.56 12.95
CA ASP A 246 0.82 11.75 13.81
C ASP A 246 -0.28 12.50 13.04
N PRO A 247 -1.42 11.88 12.70
CA PRO A 247 -2.48 12.55 11.95
C PRO A 247 -3.09 13.76 12.64
N ARG A 248 -2.86 13.91 13.96
CA ARG A 248 -3.34 15.05 14.76
C ARG A 248 -2.50 16.31 14.55
N GLN A 249 -1.31 16.19 13.96
CA GLN A 249 -0.46 17.34 13.62
C GLN A 249 -0.84 17.96 12.26
N GLY A 250 -1.75 17.32 11.53
CA GLY A 250 -2.25 17.79 10.24
C GLY A 250 -3.78 17.81 10.19
N ARG A 251 -4.29 17.90 8.97
CA ARG A 251 -5.72 17.78 8.67
C ARG A 251 -5.93 16.79 7.54
N TYR A 252 -6.99 16.00 7.65
CA TYR A 252 -7.44 15.11 6.59
C TYR A 252 -8.06 15.94 5.46
N LEU A 253 -7.47 15.81 4.27
CA LEU A 253 -8.07 16.27 3.03
C LEU A 253 -9.22 15.35 2.67
N THR A 254 -8.96 14.04 2.60
CA THR A 254 -9.92 12.98 2.25
C THR A 254 -9.61 11.72 3.05
N VAL A 255 -10.64 10.91 3.30
CA VAL A 255 -10.55 9.63 4.04
C VAL A 255 -11.39 8.58 3.34
N ALA A 256 -10.86 7.38 3.18
CA ALA A 256 -11.62 6.19 2.82
C ALA A 256 -11.47 5.11 3.89
N ALA A 257 -12.58 4.53 4.31
CA ALA A 257 -12.65 3.44 5.28
C ALA A 257 -13.34 2.22 4.66
N TYR A 258 -12.61 1.13 4.51
CA TYR A 258 -13.06 -0.13 3.94
C TYR A 258 -13.39 -1.13 5.04
N PHE A 259 -14.67 -1.21 5.41
CA PHE A 259 -15.18 -2.17 6.37
C PHE A 259 -15.41 -3.53 5.72
N ARG A 260 -15.04 -4.59 6.43
CA ARG A 260 -15.17 -5.98 5.97
C ARG A 260 -15.81 -6.85 7.03
N GLY A 261 -16.70 -7.73 6.62
CA GLY A 261 -17.43 -8.66 7.48
C GLY A 261 -18.92 -8.30 7.62
N LYS A 262 -19.65 -9.10 8.40
CA LYS A 262 -21.09 -8.91 8.63
C LYS A 262 -21.32 -7.80 9.63
N LEU A 263 -21.74 -6.63 9.16
CA LEU A 263 -21.93 -5.42 9.95
C LEU A 263 -23.06 -4.56 9.39
N SER A 264 -23.60 -3.67 10.22
CA SER A 264 -24.67 -2.75 9.83
C SER A 264 -24.08 -1.49 9.19
N MET A 265 -24.43 -1.21 7.94
CA MET A 265 -23.97 0.01 7.26
C MET A 265 -24.43 1.28 7.98
N LYS A 266 -25.65 1.27 8.54
CA LYS A 266 -26.15 2.38 9.34
C LYS A 266 -25.25 2.65 10.56
N GLU A 267 -24.82 1.60 11.24
CA GLU A 267 -23.93 1.76 12.40
C GLU A 267 -22.57 2.32 11.99
N VAL A 268 -22.03 1.91 10.84
CA VAL A 268 -20.78 2.48 10.30
C VAL A 268 -20.93 3.95 9.99
N GLU A 269 -21.99 4.35 9.28
CA GLU A 269 -22.23 5.75 8.93
C GLU A 269 -22.41 6.62 10.18
N ASP A 270 -23.21 6.16 11.15
CA ASP A 270 -23.44 6.86 12.42
C ASP A 270 -22.11 7.06 13.18
N GLN A 271 -21.25 6.02 13.26
CA GLN A 271 -19.96 6.11 13.94
C GLN A 271 -18.97 7.03 13.22
N MET A 272 -18.92 6.96 11.89
CA MET A 272 -18.01 7.80 11.09
C MET A 272 -18.43 9.27 11.14
N GLN A 273 -19.74 9.57 11.15
CA GLN A 273 -20.26 10.92 11.34
C GLN A 273 -19.98 11.43 12.77
N ALA A 274 -20.12 10.59 13.78
CA ALA A 274 -19.80 10.93 15.16
C ALA A 274 -18.32 11.31 15.34
N VAL A 275 -17.41 10.56 14.71
CA VAL A 275 -15.97 10.89 14.71
C VAL A 275 -15.71 12.22 14.01
N GLN A 276 -16.27 12.45 12.82
CA GLN A 276 -16.10 13.72 12.10
C GLN A 276 -16.60 14.91 12.92
N THR A 277 -17.77 14.77 13.57
CA THR A 277 -18.35 15.84 14.38
C THR A 277 -17.50 16.14 15.61
N LYS A 278 -17.01 15.09 16.29
CA LYS A 278 -16.15 15.23 17.47
C LYS A 278 -14.78 15.84 17.15
N ASN A 279 -14.25 15.52 15.98
CA ASN A 279 -12.89 15.83 15.56
C ASN A 279 -12.85 16.81 14.37
N SER A 280 -13.87 17.65 14.22
CA SER A 280 -14.07 18.49 13.02
C SER A 280 -12.88 19.38 12.68
N SER A 281 -12.11 19.82 13.68
CA SER A 281 -10.88 20.60 13.50
C SER A 281 -9.76 19.86 12.75
N TYR A 282 -9.79 18.52 12.73
CA TYR A 282 -8.83 17.67 12.04
C TYR A 282 -9.24 17.32 10.61
N PHE A 283 -10.41 17.79 10.15
CA PHE A 283 -10.86 17.63 8.76
C PHE A 283 -10.87 19.00 8.09
N VAL A 284 -10.60 19.05 6.78
CA VAL A 284 -10.71 20.31 6.04
C VAL A 284 -12.19 20.68 5.83
N GLU A 285 -12.52 21.95 6.05
CA GLU A 285 -13.90 22.45 5.93
C GLU A 285 -14.35 22.70 4.49
N TRP A 286 -13.40 22.89 3.57
CA TRP A 286 -13.66 23.28 2.18
C TRP A 286 -13.89 22.09 1.23
N ILE A 287 -13.61 20.86 1.67
CA ILE A 287 -14.06 19.63 0.99
C ILE A 287 -15.25 19.07 1.77
N PRO A 288 -16.50 19.32 1.33
CA PRO A 288 -17.66 18.72 1.99
C PRO A 288 -17.66 17.20 1.80
N ASN A 289 -18.14 16.46 2.81
CA ASN A 289 -18.27 15.00 2.78
C ASN A 289 -16.97 14.28 2.37
N ASN A 290 -15.83 14.71 2.92
CA ASN A 290 -14.51 14.20 2.58
C ASN A 290 -14.18 12.80 3.13
N VAL A 291 -15.15 12.15 3.77
CA VAL A 291 -14.99 10.81 4.34
C VAL A 291 -15.92 9.85 3.61
N GLN A 292 -15.32 8.81 3.05
CA GLN A 292 -16.01 7.76 2.33
C GLN A 292 -15.92 6.44 3.09
N THR A 293 -17.03 5.71 3.11
CA THR A 293 -17.13 4.40 3.72
C THR A 293 -17.53 3.39 2.66
N ALA A 294 -16.85 2.27 2.64
CA ALA A 294 -17.15 1.16 1.76
C ALA A 294 -17.25 -0.12 2.59
N HIS A 295 -18.07 -1.05 2.12
CA HIS A 295 -18.35 -2.28 2.84
C HIS A 295 -18.28 -3.50 1.93
N CYS A 296 -17.74 -4.57 2.48
CA CYS A 296 -17.71 -5.89 1.88
C CYS A 296 -18.13 -6.94 2.92
N ASP A 297 -19.08 -7.79 2.57
CA ASP A 297 -19.55 -8.87 3.45
C ASP A 297 -18.48 -9.91 3.78
N ILE A 298 -17.44 -10.01 2.94
CA ILE A 298 -16.41 -11.06 3.04
C ILE A 298 -15.27 -10.57 3.96
N PRO A 299 -15.15 -11.12 5.19
CA PRO A 299 -14.10 -10.73 6.11
C PRO A 299 -12.72 -11.23 5.65
N PRO A 300 -11.63 -10.63 6.15
CA PRO A 300 -10.29 -11.17 5.93
C PRO A 300 -10.09 -12.50 6.67
N HIS A 301 -9.12 -13.28 6.22
CA HIS A 301 -8.85 -14.60 6.79
C HIS A 301 -8.53 -14.51 8.28
N GLY A 302 -9.15 -15.38 9.09
CA GLY A 302 -8.92 -15.43 10.54
C GLY A 302 -9.59 -14.33 11.37
N MET A 303 -10.41 -13.46 10.76
CA MET A 303 -11.10 -12.37 11.46
C MET A 303 -12.60 -12.37 11.15
N LYS A 304 -13.42 -11.85 12.08
CA LYS A 304 -14.87 -11.67 11.87
C LYS A 304 -15.21 -10.34 11.20
N MET A 305 -14.50 -9.29 11.60
CA MET A 305 -14.64 -7.94 11.08
C MET A 305 -13.28 -7.27 11.03
N ALA A 306 -13.08 -6.40 10.05
CA ALA A 306 -11.90 -5.56 9.93
C ALA A 306 -12.25 -4.25 9.23
N VAL A 307 -11.41 -3.25 9.41
CA VAL A 307 -11.46 -2.00 8.65
C VAL A 307 -10.05 -1.67 8.15
N THR A 308 -9.97 -1.27 6.88
CA THR A 308 -8.75 -0.72 6.30
C THR A 308 -8.95 0.76 6.05
N PHE A 309 -7.96 1.55 6.44
CA PHE A 309 -8.00 2.99 6.39
C PHE A 309 -7.04 3.50 5.34
N ILE A 310 -7.50 4.50 4.58
CA ILE A 310 -6.69 5.27 3.66
C ILE A 310 -7.00 6.74 3.95
N GLY A 311 -5.99 7.49 4.38
CA GLY A 311 -6.12 8.90 4.69
C GLY A 311 -5.17 9.73 3.83
N ASN A 312 -5.69 10.75 3.16
CA ASN A 312 -4.88 11.83 2.62
C ASN A 312 -4.83 12.93 3.68
N ASN A 313 -3.70 13.05 4.38
CA ASN A 313 -3.55 13.96 5.51
C ASN A 313 -2.30 14.82 5.30
N THR A 314 -2.36 16.10 5.67
CA THR A 314 -1.21 17.02 5.55
C THR A 314 -0.06 16.72 6.52
N ALA A 315 -0.19 15.73 7.40
CA ALA A 315 0.86 15.28 8.31
C ALA A 315 1.86 14.30 7.67
N ILE A 316 1.55 13.78 6.46
CA ILE A 316 2.49 12.97 5.68
C ILE A 316 3.57 13.86 5.06
#